data_AF-A0A1I7ABA4-F1
#
_entry.id   AF-A0A1I7ABA4-F1
#
_cell.length_a   1.000
_cell.length_b   1.000
_cell.length_c   1.000
_cell.angle_alpha   90.00
_cell.angle_beta   90.00
_cell.angle_gamma   90.00
#
_symmetry.space_group_name_H-M   'P 1'
#
loop_
_entity.id
_entity.type
_entity.pdbx_description
1 polymer ?
#
loop_
_entity_poly.entity_id
_entity_poly.type
_entity_poly.pdbx_seq_one_letter_code
_entity_poly.pdbx_strand_id
1 'polypeptide(L)'
;MSWIERIEIKTKSGSEGATDSTDRFFLGLAGREFRMDKGDSFSGNDTIHITFGPTGDTKSAKYNDPRRPRLSMASLDRFPAYVRLEGDDGWLVESFLVTVESRFGETRRLVHPDIEEEGVWLDELSGKWLYLTDTQSL
;
A
#
# COMPACT_ATOMS: atom_id res chain seq x y z
N MET A 1 9.52 -13.84 -18.00
CA MET A 1 8.38 -13.32 -17.21
C MET A 1 8.76 -13.42 -15.74
N SER A 2 8.72 -12.29 -15.04
CA SER A 2 9.11 -12.18 -13.63
C SER A 2 7.85 -12.19 -12.74
N TRP A 3 7.93 -12.81 -11.56
CA TRP A 3 6.82 -12.94 -10.61
C TRP A 3 7.11 -12.10 -9.37
N ILE A 4 6.07 -11.46 -8.83
CA ILE A 4 6.13 -10.75 -7.55
C ILE A 4 6.32 -11.80 -6.44
N GLU A 5 7.37 -11.62 -5.65
CA GLU A 5 7.71 -12.50 -4.53
C GLU A 5 7.42 -11.80 -3.20
N ARG A 6 7.67 -10.49 -3.13
CA ARG A 6 7.52 -9.68 -1.93
C ARG A 6 7.02 -8.28 -2.28
N ILE A 7 6.19 -7.72 -1.39
CA ILE A 7 5.74 -6.34 -1.43
C ILE A 7 6.02 -5.74 -0.06
N GLU A 8 6.72 -4.63 -0.01
CA GLU A 8 6.99 -3.87 1.19
C GLU A 8 6.35 -2.49 1.06
N ILE A 9 5.61 -2.07 2.09
CA ILE A 9 4.99 -0.76 2.16
C ILE A 9 5.66 0.00 3.30
N LYS A 10 5.97 1.26 3.03
CA LYS A 10 6.31 2.25 4.04
C LYS A 10 5.36 3.44 3.88
N THR A 11 4.62 3.74 4.93
CA THR A 11 3.69 4.87 4.94
C THR A 11 3.88 5.70 6.19
N LYS A 12 3.68 7.02 6.07
CA LYS A 12 3.62 7.94 7.21
C LYS A 12 2.24 8.57 7.26
N SER A 13 1.59 8.49 8.41
CA SER A 13 0.32 9.15 8.65
C SER A 13 0.56 10.54 9.26
N GLY A 14 -0.31 11.49 8.94
CA GLY A 14 -0.29 12.79 9.57
C GLY A 14 -0.73 12.76 11.02
N SER A 15 -0.56 13.89 11.71
CA SER A 15 -0.93 14.03 13.12
C SER A 15 -2.45 14.05 13.36
N GLU A 16 -3.21 14.39 12.31
CA GLU A 16 -4.66 14.47 12.31
C GLU A 16 -5.23 13.31 11.50
N GLY A 17 -6.32 12.70 11.97
CA GLY A 17 -6.98 11.62 11.24
C GLY A 17 -6.14 10.35 11.17
N ALA A 18 -6.39 9.48 12.14
CA ALA A 18 -5.94 8.10 12.08
C ALA A 18 -7.02 7.23 12.68
N THR A 19 -7.23 6.07 12.07
CA THR A 19 -8.19 5.09 12.56
C THR A 19 -7.52 4.24 13.62
N ASP A 20 -8.22 3.89 14.69
CA ASP A 20 -7.74 2.99 15.75
C ASP A 20 -7.33 1.58 15.25
N SER A 21 -7.43 1.29 13.95
CA SER A 21 -7.18 -0.02 13.38
C SER A 21 -6.64 0.02 11.94
N THR A 22 -5.58 -0.76 11.70
CA THR A 22 -5.02 -1.04 10.36
C THR A 22 -5.96 -1.80 9.41
N ASP A 23 -7.14 -2.21 9.88
CA ASP A 23 -8.00 -3.17 9.19
C ASP A 23 -8.84 -2.59 8.04
N ARG A 24 -8.76 -1.27 7.83
CA ARG A 24 -9.55 -0.52 6.83
C ARG A 24 -8.78 -0.12 5.58
N PHE A 25 -7.48 -0.38 5.56
CA PHE A 25 -6.62 0.06 4.47
C PHE A 25 -6.29 -1.09 3.53
N PHE A 26 -6.31 -0.81 2.23
CA PHE A 26 -6.06 -1.77 1.17
C PHE A 26 -5.05 -1.23 0.17
N LEU A 27 -4.09 -2.06 -0.23
CA LEU A 27 -3.23 -1.80 -1.38
C LEU A 27 -3.79 -2.52 -2.61
N GLY A 28 -4.23 -1.78 -3.62
CA GLY A 28 -4.48 -2.29 -4.97
C GLY A 28 -3.19 -2.38 -5.77
N LEU A 29 -2.83 -3.57 -6.23
CA LEU A 29 -1.62 -3.82 -7.00
C LEU A 29 -1.78 -5.02 -7.94
N ALA A 30 -1.32 -4.89 -9.19
CA ALA A 30 -1.26 -5.99 -10.16
C ALA A 30 -2.62 -6.73 -10.36
N GLY A 31 -3.73 -5.98 -10.25
CA GLY A 31 -5.09 -6.48 -10.44
C GLY A 31 -5.74 -7.12 -9.20
N ARG A 32 -5.19 -6.90 -8.00
CA ARG A 32 -5.72 -7.44 -6.74
C ARG A 32 -5.54 -6.45 -5.58
N GLU A 33 -6.43 -6.51 -4.59
CA GLU A 33 -6.25 -5.80 -3.31
C GLU A 33 -5.62 -6.67 -2.22
N PHE A 34 -4.80 -6.03 -1.38
CA PHE A 34 -4.15 -6.59 -0.21
C PHE A 34 -4.55 -5.80 1.03
N ARG A 35 -5.16 -6.47 2.01
CA ARG A 35 -5.57 -5.82 3.28
C ARG A 35 -4.34 -5.56 4.16
N MET A 36 -4.16 -4.32 4.59
CA MET A 36 -2.97 -3.83 5.32
C MET A 36 -3.09 -3.97 6.85
N ASP A 37 -3.85 -4.97 7.33
CA ASP A 37 -4.12 -5.20 8.75
C ASP A 37 -2.94 -5.89 9.45
N LYS A 38 -2.14 -5.13 10.21
CA LYS A 38 -1.08 -5.66 11.08
C LYS A 38 -1.56 -6.04 12.47
N GLY A 39 -2.80 -5.69 12.80
CA GLY A 39 -3.36 -5.87 14.13
C GLY A 39 -3.01 -4.82 15.16
N ASP A 40 -2.14 -3.89 14.79
CA ASP A 40 -1.86 -2.67 15.53
C ASP A 40 -2.77 -1.53 15.03
N SER A 41 -2.87 -0.46 15.82
CA SER A 41 -3.53 0.79 15.45
C SER A 41 -2.59 1.66 14.60
N PHE A 42 -3.10 2.33 13.56
CA PHE A 42 -2.42 3.49 12.99
C PHE A 42 -2.67 4.65 13.96
N SER A 43 -1.68 5.10 14.73
CA SER A 43 -1.83 6.36 15.47
C SER A 43 -1.33 7.52 14.62
N GLY A 44 -1.79 8.74 14.90
CA GLY A 44 -1.33 9.93 14.20
C GLY A 44 0.18 10.11 14.36
N ASN A 45 0.87 10.58 13.30
CA ASN A 45 2.33 10.67 13.17
C ASN A 45 3.11 9.34 13.09
N ASP A 46 2.44 8.18 13.01
CA ASP A 46 3.16 6.91 12.90
C ASP A 46 3.75 6.69 11.50
N THR A 47 4.96 6.11 11.48
CA THR A 47 5.53 5.48 10.29
C THR A 47 5.32 3.97 10.39
N ILE A 48 4.59 3.41 9.43
CA ILE A 48 4.22 2.01 9.42
C ILE A 48 4.89 1.30 8.25
N HIS A 49 5.40 0.12 8.58
CA HIS A 49 6.04 -0.81 7.66
C HIS A 49 5.20 -2.07 7.58
N ILE A 50 4.86 -2.50 6.36
CA ILE A 50 4.03 -3.70 6.11
C ILE A 50 4.71 -4.54 5.05
N THR A 51 4.72 -5.86 5.25
CA THR A 51 5.28 -6.82 4.31
C THR A 51 4.23 -7.85 3.89
N PHE A 52 4.16 -8.13 2.60
CA PHE A 52 3.45 -9.26 2.03
C PHE A 52 4.44 -10.23 1.37
N GLY A 53 4.20 -11.54 1.49
CA GLY A 53 5.07 -12.59 0.93
C GLY A 53 5.56 -13.62 1.96
N PRO A 54 6.74 -14.25 1.76
CA PRO A 54 7.26 -15.37 2.55
C PRO A 54 7.38 -15.15 4.07
N THR A 55 7.31 -13.90 4.54
CA THR A 55 7.37 -13.51 5.95
C THR A 55 6.42 -12.34 6.22
N GLY A 56 5.25 -12.33 5.56
CA GLY A 56 4.32 -11.22 5.70
C GLY A 56 3.83 -11.03 7.13
N ASP A 57 3.69 -9.79 7.57
CA ASP A 57 3.45 -9.38 8.95
C ASP A 57 2.01 -8.92 9.21
N THR A 58 1.10 -9.23 8.28
CA THR A 58 -0.33 -8.92 8.41
C THR A 58 -1.11 -10.09 9.03
N LYS A 59 -2.21 -9.79 9.75
CA LYS A 59 -3.09 -10.80 10.38
C LYS A 59 -3.53 -11.90 9.43
N SER A 60 -3.72 -11.55 8.15
CA SER A 60 -4.17 -12.45 7.09
C SER A 60 -3.06 -12.78 6.08
N ALA A 61 -1.79 -12.84 6.50
CA ALA A 61 -0.63 -13.04 5.63
C ALA A 61 -0.78 -14.21 4.63
N LYS A 62 -1.39 -15.33 5.04
CA LYS A 62 -1.67 -16.48 4.15
C LYS A 62 -2.56 -16.10 2.95
N TYR A 63 -3.56 -15.25 3.17
CA TYR A 63 -4.50 -14.82 2.14
C TYR A 63 -3.95 -13.63 1.34
N ASN A 64 -3.12 -12.80 1.96
CA ASN A 64 -2.46 -11.65 1.32
C ASN A 64 -1.09 -11.98 0.70
N ASP A 65 -0.76 -13.26 0.51
CA ASP A 65 0.49 -13.65 -0.14
C ASP A 65 0.41 -13.37 -1.67
N PRO A 66 1.27 -12.50 -2.24
CA PRO A 66 1.26 -12.18 -3.68
C PRO A 66 1.66 -13.35 -4.58
N ARG A 67 2.06 -14.48 -3.99
CA ARG A 67 2.35 -15.73 -4.68
C ARG A 67 1.10 -16.62 -4.79
N ARG A 68 -0.05 -16.18 -4.25
CA ARG A 68 -1.32 -16.93 -4.19
C ARG A 68 -2.54 -16.04 -4.52
N PRO A 69 -2.96 -15.93 -5.80
CA PRO A 69 -2.28 -16.47 -6.99
C PRO A 69 -0.98 -15.71 -7.28
N ARG A 70 -0.10 -16.29 -8.10
CA ARG A 70 1.13 -15.60 -8.50
C ARG A 70 0.82 -14.40 -9.38
N LEU A 71 1.26 -13.22 -8.95
CA LEU A 71 1.16 -11.99 -9.71
C LEU A 71 2.44 -11.73 -10.50
N SER A 72 2.31 -11.21 -11.72
CA SER A 72 3.46 -10.90 -12.57
C SER A 72 3.94 -9.47 -12.35
N MET A 73 5.26 -9.23 -12.45
CA MET A 73 5.82 -7.88 -12.50
C MET A 73 5.24 -7.07 -13.67
N ALA A 74 4.95 -7.72 -14.80
CA ALA A 74 4.34 -7.06 -15.96
C ALA A 74 2.88 -6.62 -15.72
N SER A 75 2.23 -7.13 -14.67
CA SER A 75 0.89 -6.66 -14.28
C SER A 75 0.93 -5.27 -13.63
N LEU A 76 2.10 -4.83 -13.14
CA LEU A 76 2.27 -3.50 -12.56
C LEU A 76 2.07 -2.38 -13.60
N ASP A 77 2.35 -2.66 -14.88
CA ASP A 77 2.12 -1.70 -15.98
C ASP A 77 0.71 -1.79 -16.57
N ARG A 78 -0.05 -2.83 -16.22
CA ARG A 78 -1.36 -3.13 -16.82
C ARG A 78 -2.53 -2.72 -15.94
N PHE A 79 -2.31 -2.72 -14.63
CA PHE A 79 -3.33 -2.41 -13.65
C PHE A 79 -2.86 -1.21 -12.82
N PRO A 80 -3.76 -0.30 -12.47
CA PRO A 80 -3.40 0.81 -11.60
C PRO A 80 -2.96 0.27 -10.23
N ALA A 81 -1.96 0.92 -9.67
CA ALA A 81 -1.62 0.78 -8.26
C ALA A 81 -2.31 1.90 -7.48
N TYR A 82 -2.84 1.59 -6.31
CA TYR A 82 -3.49 2.58 -5.44
C TYR A 82 -3.52 2.09 -4.00
N VAL A 83 -3.64 3.01 -3.06
CA VAL A 83 -4.13 2.70 -1.72
C VAL A 83 -5.58 3.16 -1.57
N ARG A 84 -6.39 2.36 -0.89
CA ARG A 84 -7.81 2.62 -0.64
C ARG A 84 -8.11 2.54 0.86
N LEU A 85 -8.94 3.47 1.32
CA LEU A 85 -9.56 3.45 2.63
C LEU A 85 -11.00 2.91 2.56
N GLU A 86 -11.39 2.13 3.56
CA GLU A 86 -12.76 1.66 3.78
C GLU A 86 -13.32 2.20 5.11
N GLY A 87 -14.62 2.50 5.17
CA GLY A 87 -15.26 3.11 6.35
C GLY A 87 -15.13 4.64 6.39
N ASP A 88 -15.62 5.25 7.48
CA ASP A 88 -15.94 6.69 7.52
C ASP A 88 -14.85 7.55 8.18
N ASP A 89 -13.94 6.93 8.93
CA ASP A 89 -12.85 7.65 9.61
C ASP A 89 -11.79 8.07 8.59
N GLY A 90 -11.48 9.37 8.53
CA GLY A 90 -10.48 9.90 7.62
C GLY A 90 -9.05 9.52 7.98
N TRP A 91 -8.20 9.46 6.95
CA TRP A 91 -6.77 9.20 7.09
C TRP A 91 -5.94 10.23 6.34
N LEU A 92 -5.07 10.94 7.06
CA LEU A 92 -4.11 11.85 6.45
C LEU A 92 -2.84 11.10 6.06
N VAL A 93 -2.55 11.02 4.77
CA VAL A 93 -1.36 10.35 4.21
C VAL A 93 -0.29 11.38 3.90
N GLU A 94 0.82 11.38 4.64
CA GLU A 94 1.97 12.28 4.37
C GLU A 94 3.01 11.66 3.45
N SER A 95 3.11 10.33 3.41
CA SER A 95 3.94 9.64 2.42
C SER A 95 3.48 8.20 2.26
N PHE A 96 3.59 7.67 1.04
CA PHE A 96 3.29 6.27 0.74
C PHE A 96 4.27 5.72 -0.30
N LEU A 97 5.06 4.73 0.09
CA LEU A 97 6.02 4.04 -0.77
C LEU A 97 5.71 2.54 -0.78
N VAL A 98 5.59 1.98 -1.98
CA VAL A 98 5.51 0.53 -2.20
C VAL A 98 6.77 0.08 -2.92
N THR A 99 7.48 -0.88 -2.35
CA THR A 99 8.58 -1.57 -3.01
C THR A 99 8.11 -2.98 -3.39
N VAL A 100 8.13 -3.28 -4.68
CA VAL A 100 7.73 -4.59 -5.22
C VAL A 100 8.98 -5.30 -5.70
N GLU A 101 9.22 -6.48 -5.16
CA GLU A 101 10.37 -7.29 -5.50
C GLU A 101 9.96 -8.58 -6.19
N SER A 102 10.70 -8.91 -7.24
CA SER A 102 10.53 -10.15 -7.95
C SER A 102 11.40 -11.26 -7.40
N ARG A 103 11.05 -12.49 -7.77
CA ARG A 103 11.85 -13.70 -7.49
C ARG A 103 13.30 -13.62 -8.00
N PHE A 104 13.57 -12.80 -9.03
CA PHE A 104 14.89 -12.67 -9.67
C PHE A 104 15.63 -11.39 -9.28
N GLY A 105 15.17 -10.65 -8.26
CA GLY A 105 15.83 -9.45 -7.75
C GLY A 105 15.47 -8.15 -8.47
N GLU A 106 14.65 -8.20 -9.53
CA GLU A 106 14.02 -6.98 -10.09
C GLU A 106 13.19 -6.28 -9.02
N THR A 107 13.33 -4.96 -8.90
CA THR A 107 12.64 -4.13 -7.91
C THR A 107 11.97 -2.95 -8.60
N ARG A 108 10.71 -2.66 -8.24
CA ARG A 108 9.98 -1.47 -8.66
C ARG A 108 9.49 -0.70 -7.44
N ARG A 109 9.48 0.64 -7.54
CA ARG A 109 9.06 1.52 -6.44
C ARG A 109 7.91 2.39 -6.90
N LEU A 110 6.80 2.33 -6.18
CA LEU A 110 5.58 3.07 -6.49
C LEU A 110 5.32 4.11 -5.40
N VAL A 111 5.00 5.33 -5.82
CA VAL A 111 4.70 6.49 -4.97
C VAL A 111 3.55 7.28 -5.56
N HIS A 112 2.90 8.14 -4.78
CA HIS A 112 2.11 9.22 -5.36
C HIS A 112 3.04 10.43 -5.57
N PRO A 113 3.16 10.99 -6.78
CA PRO A 113 4.17 12.01 -7.08
C PRO A 113 3.90 13.35 -6.40
N ASP A 114 2.62 13.67 -6.18
CA ASP A 114 2.18 15.01 -5.75
C ASP A 114 1.69 15.04 -4.29
N ILE A 115 2.21 14.16 -3.42
CA ILE A 115 1.97 14.34 -1.98
C ILE A 115 2.88 15.48 -1.50
N GLU A 116 2.27 16.63 -1.18
CA GLU A 116 2.96 17.82 -0.65
C GLU A 116 3.14 17.74 0.88
N GLU A 117 3.71 18.78 1.49
CA GLU A 117 4.04 18.80 2.93
C GLU A 117 2.79 18.63 3.81
N GLU A 118 1.64 19.13 3.36
CA GLU A 118 0.37 19.01 4.07
C GLU A 118 -0.24 17.59 4.01
N GLY A 119 0.28 16.71 3.16
CA GLY A 119 -0.27 15.38 2.95
C GLY A 119 -1.57 15.37 2.13
N VAL A 120 -2.16 14.18 2.01
CA VAL A 120 -3.43 13.97 1.30
C VAL A 120 -4.43 13.29 2.23
N TRP A 121 -5.58 13.92 2.41
CA TRP A 121 -6.70 13.33 3.14
C TRP A 121 -7.38 12.27 2.29
N LEU A 122 -7.60 11.10 2.86
CA LEU A 122 -8.51 10.09 2.36
C LEU A 122 -9.73 10.00 3.28
N ASP A 123 -10.88 10.45 2.80
CA ASP A 123 -12.15 10.40 3.52
C ASP A 123 -13.35 10.50 2.54
N GLU A 124 -14.56 10.72 3.08
CA GLU A 124 -15.80 10.89 2.27
C GLU A 124 -15.87 12.22 1.49
N LEU A 125 -15.12 13.24 1.90
CA LEU A 125 -15.11 14.58 1.32
C LEU A 125 -14.02 14.75 0.25
N SER A 126 -12.85 14.12 0.43
CA SER A 126 -11.70 14.20 -0.46
C SER A 126 -11.51 12.96 -1.34
N GLY A 127 -12.30 11.91 -1.11
CA GLY A 127 -12.19 10.63 -1.80
C GLY A 127 -11.30 9.64 -1.06
N LYS A 128 -11.55 8.34 -1.28
CA LYS A 128 -10.91 7.26 -0.50
C LYS A 128 -9.81 6.50 -1.24
N TRP A 129 -9.34 7.01 -2.37
CA TRP A 129 -8.33 6.37 -3.22
C TRP A 129 -7.18 7.31 -3.49
N LEU A 130 -5.95 6.79 -3.39
CA LEU A 130 -4.73 7.49 -3.75
C LEU A 130 -3.95 6.62 -4.74
N TYR A 131 -3.85 7.07 -5.99
CA TYR A 131 -3.17 6.32 -7.05
C TYR A 131 -1.66 6.43 -6.94
N LEU A 132 -0.96 5.35 -7.26
CA LEU A 132 0.49 5.29 -7.21
C LEU A 132 1.03 5.10 -8.62
N THR A 133 2.16 5.76 -8.90
CA THR A 133 2.92 5.62 -10.14
C THR A 133 4.31 5.09 -9.84
N ASP A 134 4.93 4.49 -10.84
CA ASP A 134 6.33 4.08 -10.71
C ASP A 134 7.25 5.30 -10.74
N THR A 135 8.16 5.35 -9.77
CA THR A 135 9.26 6.32 -9.72
C THR A 135 10.11 6.34 -10.99
N GLN A 136 10.19 5.24 -11.75
CA GLN A 136 10.90 5.17 -13.03
C GLN A 136 10.11 5.77 -14.21
N SER A 137 8.84 6.10 -14.01
CA SER A 137 7.95 6.69 -15.02
C SER A 137 7.74 8.20 -14.84
N LEU A 138 8.37 8.79 -13.82
CA LEU A 138 8.43 10.24 -13.57
C LEU A 138 9.69 10.83 -14.23
#